data_AF-C7P622-F1
#
_entry.id   AF-C7P622-F1
#
_cell.length_a   1.000
_cell.length_b   1.000
_cell.length_c   1.000
_cell.angle_alpha   90.00
_cell.angle_beta   90.00
_cell.angle_gamma   90.00
#
_symmetry.space_group_name_H-M   'P 1'
#
loop_
_entity.id
_entity.type
_entity.pdbx_description
1 polymer ?
#
loop_
_entity_poly.entity_id
_entity_poly.type
_entity_poly.pdbx_seq_one_letter_code
_entity_poly.pdbx_strand_id
1 'polypeptide(L)'
;MKAESILKDKYKIKVVAPPVEIREGCDLAIEYDLVDEFGIKRLLENNNIKPLKFIPLNDYSLKPLELVKIKEVDGFILVRCGNMKITIDKEGNIVNISGGGCPDVPYLALKLKGRNIKDIKEEETPKNLGFTLCAYTLNKAFEKARELVMENKI
;
A
#
# COMPACT_ATOMS: atom_id res chain seq x y z
N MET A 1 -5.80 -3.76 4.34
CA MET A 1 -5.67 -3.58 5.81
C MET A 1 -7.06 -3.37 6.39
N LYS A 2 -7.51 -4.16 7.39
CA LYS A 2 -8.90 -4.11 7.88
C LYS A 2 -9.28 -2.75 8.51
N ALA A 3 -8.36 -2.14 9.24
CA ALA A 3 -8.59 -0.84 9.88
C ALA A 3 -8.85 0.27 8.84
N GLU A 4 -8.05 0.33 7.77
CA GLU A 4 -8.27 1.31 6.68
C GLU A 4 -9.66 1.16 6.07
N SER A 5 -10.10 -0.07 5.75
CA SER A 5 -11.40 -0.28 5.10
C SER A 5 -12.59 0.19 5.93
N ILE A 6 -12.48 0.17 7.26
CA ILE A 6 -13.57 0.58 8.17
C ILE A 6 -13.54 2.08 8.44
N LEU A 7 -12.34 2.67 8.46
CA LEU A 7 -12.15 4.06 8.86
C LEU A 7 -12.24 5.04 7.67
N LYS A 8 -11.81 4.65 6.46
CA LYS A 8 -11.64 5.55 5.31
C LYS A 8 -12.91 6.30 4.87
N ASP A 9 -14.09 5.73 5.11
CA ASP A 9 -15.37 6.31 4.67
C ASP A 9 -15.93 7.32 5.70
N LYS A 10 -15.36 7.36 6.92
CA LYS A 10 -15.84 8.19 8.03
C LYS A 10 -14.81 9.22 8.52
N TYR A 11 -13.54 8.93 8.33
CA TYR A 11 -12.44 9.73 8.87
C TYR A 11 -11.41 10.02 7.78
N LYS A 12 -10.79 11.19 7.87
CA LYS A 12 -9.66 11.54 7.00
C LYS A 12 -8.41 10.84 7.52
N ILE A 13 -8.12 9.69 6.94
CA ILE A 13 -6.97 8.86 7.33
C ILE A 13 -5.97 8.71 6.19
N LYS A 14 -4.72 8.40 6.56
CA LYS A 14 -3.70 7.98 5.62
C LYS A 14 -2.99 6.73 6.12
N VAL A 15 -2.84 5.74 5.25
CA VAL A 15 -2.01 4.57 5.55
C VAL A 15 -0.55 4.92 5.28
N VAL A 16 0.29 4.73 6.28
CA VAL A 16 1.68 5.15 6.27
C VAL A 16 2.58 4.04 6.79
N ALA A 17 3.86 4.07 6.43
CA ALA A 17 4.85 3.26 7.11
C ALA A 17 5.12 3.89 8.49
N PRO A 18 5.16 3.10 9.58
CA PRO A 18 5.52 3.65 10.87
C PRO A 18 6.96 4.18 10.85
N PRO A 19 7.26 5.24 11.63
CA PRO A 19 8.62 5.68 11.89
C PRO A 19 9.54 4.52 12.30
N VAL A 20 10.84 4.66 12.00
CA VAL A 20 11.81 3.58 12.16
C VAL A 20 11.97 3.19 13.63
N GLU A 21 11.87 4.17 14.52
CA GLU A 21 12.06 4.08 15.96
C GLU A 21 11.02 3.16 16.63
N ILE A 22 9.83 3.04 16.03
CA ILE A 22 8.70 2.27 16.58
C ILE A 22 8.30 1.09 15.70
N ARG A 23 9.07 0.80 14.66
CA ARG A 23 8.76 -0.26 13.71
C ARG A 23 8.98 -1.62 14.34
N GLU A 24 7.96 -2.47 14.30
CA GLU A 24 7.99 -3.83 14.86
C GLU A 24 8.04 -4.92 13.78
N GLY A 25 8.36 -4.55 12.54
CA GLY A 25 8.67 -5.48 11.45
C GLY A 25 7.90 -5.16 10.17
N CYS A 26 7.06 -6.11 9.73
CA CYS A 26 6.14 -5.93 8.62
C CYS A 26 4.83 -5.31 9.13
N ASP A 27 4.87 -4.03 9.52
CA ASP A 27 3.76 -3.27 10.07
C ASP A 27 3.40 -2.05 9.21
N LEU A 28 2.20 -1.53 9.46
CA LEU A 28 1.67 -0.29 8.88
C LEU A 28 1.00 0.51 9.99
N ALA A 29 0.95 1.83 9.81
CA ALA A 29 0.25 2.74 10.69
C ALA A 29 -0.86 3.49 9.95
N ILE A 30 -1.83 3.99 10.72
CA ILE A 30 -2.83 4.94 10.25
C ILE A 30 -2.51 6.29 10.88
N GLU A 31 -2.25 7.28 10.03
CA GLU A 31 -2.23 8.69 10.39
C GLU A 31 -3.66 9.24 10.35
N TYR A 32 -4.05 9.99 11.38
CA TYR A 32 -5.37 10.60 11.56
C TYR A 32 -5.26 11.87 12.41
N ASP A 33 -6.30 12.72 12.39
CA ASP A 33 -6.36 13.93 13.23
C ASP A 33 -6.71 13.58 14.68
N LEU A 34 -6.03 14.18 15.65
CA LEU A 34 -6.25 13.92 17.08
C LEU A 34 -7.71 14.13 17.50
N VAL A 35 -8.44 15.05 16.86
CA VAL A 35 -9.87 15.28 17.15
C VAL A 35 -10.74 14.06 16.86
N ASP A 36 -10.32 13.20 15.92
CA ASP A 36 -11.04 12.00 15.50
C ASP A 36 -10.71 10.78 16.38
N GLU A 37 -9.69 10.86 17.24
CA GLU A 37 -9.12 9.70 17.96
C GLU A 37 -10.18 8.90 18.73
N PHE A 38 -11.06 9.59 19.46
CA PHE A 38 -12.09 8.95 20.27
C PHE A 38 -13.07 8.16 19.41
N GLY A 39 -13.50 8.74 18.28
CA GLY A 39 -14.39 8.09 17.32
C GLY A 39 -13.74 6.90 16.64
N ILE A 40 -12.46 7.05 16.25
CA ILE A 40 -11.65 6.00 15.65
C ILE A 40 -11.49 4.82 16.62
N LYS A 41 -11.09 5.07 17.86
CA LYS A 41 -10.94 4.02 18.90
C LYS A 41 -12.22 3.22 19.06
N ARG A 42 -13.35 3.92 19.27
CA ARG A 42 -14.66 3.28 19.43
C ARG A 42 -15.04 2.45 18.20
N LEU A 43 -14.79 2.95 16.99
CA LEU A 43 -15.13 2.23 15.78
C LEU A 43 -14.26 0.98 15.57
N LEU A 44 -12.97 1.06 15.87
CA LEU A 44 -12.06 -0.09 15.82
C LEU A 44 -12.45 -1.15 16.86
N GLU A 45 -12.75 -0.75 18.09
CA GLU A 45 -13.20 -1.65 19.16
C GLU A 45 -14.51 -2.36 18.79
N ASN A 46 -15.50 -1.63 18.28
CA ASN A 46 -16.77 -2.21 17.83
C ASN A 46 -16.60 -3.24 16.70
N ASN A 47 -15.50 -3.16 15.95
CA ASN A 47 -15.15 -4.11 14.88
C ASN A 47 -14.09 -5.13 15.32
N ASN A 48 -13.78 -5.24 16.61
CA ASN A 48 -12.78 -6.15 17.18
C ASN A 48 -11.38 -5.98 16.58
N ILE A 49 -11.00 -4.75 16.22
CA ILE A 49 -9.65 -4.42 15.74
C ILE A 49 -8.89 -3.76 16.88
N LYS A 50 -7.79 -4.38 17.31
CA LYS A 50 -6.89 -3.84 18.33
C LYS A 50 -5.57 -3.40 17.69
N PRO A 51 -5.34 -2.10 17.50
CA PRO A 51 -4.02 -1.59 17.11
C PRO A 51 -2.97 -1.97 18.16
N LEU A 52 -1.72 -2.13 17.73
CA LEU A 52 -0.61 -2.43 18.64
C LEU A 52 -0.38 -1.28 19.63
N LYS A 53 -0.41 -0.04 19.13
CA LYS A 53 -0.15 1.18 19.90
C LYS A 53 -0.95 2.35 19.31
N PHE A 54 -1.29 3.30 20.18
CA PHE A 54 -1.70 4.66 19.78
C PHE A 54 -0.57 5.60 20.18
N ILE A 55 -0.08 6.39 19.23
CA ILE A 55 1.17 7.14 19.40
C ILE A 55 0.92 8.61 19.06
N PRO A 56 1.05 9.53 20.03
CA PRO A 56 0.98 10.96 19.74
C PRO A 56 2.27 11.40 19.02
N LEU A 57 2.13 12.06 17.87
CA LEU A 57 3.25 12.67 17.16
C LEU A 57 3.54 14.04 17.77
N ASN A 58 4.23 14.06 18.93
CA ASN A 58 4.65 15.30 19.58
C ASN A 58 5.91 15.91 18.94
N ASP A 59 6.68 15.12 18.17
CA ASP A 59 7.93 15.54 17.52
C ASP A 59 7.76 15.66 16.00
N TYR A 60 7.95 16.89 15.47
CA TYR A 60 7.80 17.23 14.05
C TYR A 60 8.82 16.55 13.11
N SER A 61 9.84 15.88 13.66
CA SER A 61 10.86 15.13 12.91
C SER A 61 10.34 13.78 12.37
N LEU A 62 9.23 13.26 12.91
CA LEU A 62 8.63 11.97 12.54
C LEU A 62 7.54 12.11 11.48
N LYS A 63 7.83 12.79 10.35
CA LYS A 63 6.88 12.83 9.23
C LYS A 63 6.64 11.40 8.72
N PRO A 64 5.39 10.93 8.61
CA PRO A 64 5.12 9.61 8.09
C PRO A 64 5.73 9.44 6.70
N LEU A 65 6.54 8.39 6.57
CA LEU A 65 7.27 8.14 5.33
C LEU A 65 6.27 7.88 4.21
N GLU A 66 6.49 8.53 3.07
CA GLU A 66 5.70 8.30 1.88
C GLU A 66 5.79 6.81 1.52
N LEU A 67 4.65 6.13 1.63
CA LEU A 67 4.57 4.68 1.52
C LEU A 67 4.85 4.23 0.08
N VAL A 68 4.44 5.07 -0.89
CA VAL A 68 4.62 4.84 -2.32
C VAL A 68 5.75 5.72 -2.86
N LYS A 69 6.67 5.13 -3.61
CA LYS A 69 7.76 5.84 -4.29
C LYS A 69 7.79 5.45 -5.76
N ILE A 70 7.97 6.43 -6.63
CA ILE A 70 8.06 6.23 -8.07
C ILE A 70 9.49 6.53 -8.51
N LYS A 71 10.05 5.69 -9.37
CA LYS A 71 11.35 5.90 -9.98
C LYS A 71 11.32 5.43 -11.43
N GLU A 72 11.81 6.24 -12.35
CA GLU A 72 12.06 5.83 -13.72
C GLU A 72 13.50 5.35 -13.88
N VAL A 73 13.70 4.23 -14.57
CA VAL A 73 15.03 3.66 -14.89
C VAL A 73 14.94 3.04 -16.28
N ASP A 74 15.81 3.47 -17.19
CA ASP A 74 15.94 2.92 -18.55
C ASP A 74 14.60 2.83 -19.33
N GLY A 75 13.73 3.83 -19.17
CA GLY A 75 12.41 3.88 -19.82
C GLY A 75 11.34 3.01 -19.16
N PHE A 76 11.63 2.39 -18.01
CA PHE A 76 10.67 1.66 -17.19
C PHE A 76 10.31 2.46 -15.94
N ILE A 77 9.04 2.37 -15.54
CA ILE A 77 8.56 2.96 -14.29
C ILE A 77 8.51 1.88 -13.21
N LEU A 78 9.26 2.11 -12.14
CA LEU A 78 9.21 1.33 -10.91
C LEU A 78 8.35 2.06 -9.88
N VAL A 79 7.24 1.44 -9.50
CA VAL A 79 6.42 1.89 -8.37
C VAL A 79 6.67 0.96 -7.20
N ARG A 80 7.20 1.51 -6.11
CA ARG A 80 7.48 0.81 -4.86
C ARG A 80 6.46 1.20 -3.81
N CYS A 81 5.96 0.23 -3.05
CA CYS A 81 5.17 0.44 -1.84
C CYS A 81 5.69 -0.46 -0.73
N GLY A 82 6.20 0.13 0.36
CA GLY A 82 6.89 -0.64 1.40
C GLY A 82 8.07 -1.45 0.85
N ASN A 83 8.00 -2.79 0.95
CA ASN A 83 9.01 -3.69 0.38
C ASN A 83 8.65 -4.23 -1.02
N MET A 84 7.42 -4.04 -1.46
CA MET A 84 6.95 -4.51 -2.77
C MET A 84 7.22 -3.49 -3.87
N LYS A 85 7.50 -3.97 -5.07
CA LYS A 85 7.73 -3.17 -6.27
C LYS A 85 7.00 -3.80 -7.46
N ILE A 86 6.37 -2.96 -8.25
CA ILE A 86 5.86 -3.30 -9.59
C ILE A 86 6.62 -2.44 -10.61
N THR A 87 7.02 -3.04 -11.72
CA THR A 87 7.72 -2.35 -12.80
C THR A 87 6.90 -2.50 -14.07
N ILE A 88 6.67 -1.39 -14.76
CA ILE A 88 5.94 -1.33 -16.02
C ILE A 88 6.78 -0.65 -17.10
N ASP A 89 6.54 -1.01 -18.35
CA ASP A 89 6.99 -0.23 -19.51
C ASP A 89 6.02 0.94 -19.80
N LYS A 90 6.32 1.72 -20.85
CA LYS A 90 5.51 2.88 -21.26
C LYS A 90 4.12 2.54 -21.77
N GLU A 91 3.90 1.29 -22.21
CA GLU A 91 2.61 0.81 -22.69
C GLU A 91 1.72 0.31 -21.54
N GLY A 92 2.33 0.11 -20.36
CA GLY A 92 1.67 -0.40 -19.16
C GLY A 92 1.82 -1.91 -18.97
N ASN A 93 2.71 -2.58 -19.71
CA ASN A 93 2.97 -4.01 -19.51
C ASN A 93 3.79 -4.22 -18.24
N ILE A 94 3.34 -5.14 -17.37
CA ILE A 94 4.03 -5.46 -16.12
C ILE A 94 5.25 -6.33 -16.42
N VAL A 95 6.42 -5.72 -16.46
CA VAL A 95 7.67 -6.42 -16.79
C VAL A 95 8.31 -7.09 -15.57
N ASN A 96 8.02 -6.61 -14.35
CA ASN A 96 8.57 -7.18 -13.13
C ASN A 96 7.70 -6.94 -11.89
N ILE A 97 7.71 -7.91 -10.98
CA ILE A 97 7.21 -7.77 -9.60
C ILE A 97 8.31 -8.32 -8.69
N SER A 98 8.73 -7.54 -7.70
CA SER A 98 9.84 -7.92 -6.83
C SER A 98 9.71 -7.39 -5.40
N GLY A 99 10.51 -7.97 -4.51
CA GLY A 99 10.56 -7.65 -3.09
C GLY A 99 9.62 -8.51 -2.25
N GLY A 100 9.35 -8.04 -1.03
CA GLY A 100 8.58 -8.80 -0.04
C GLY A 100 9.28 -10.07 0.45
N GLY A 101 8.54 -10.86 1.23
CA GLY A 101 8.95 -12.19 1.72
C GLY A 101 7.75 -13.05 2.11
N CYS A 102 6.55 -12.62 1.72
CA CYS A 102 5.31 -13.30 2.05
C CYS A 102 5.07 -14.49 1.10
N PRO A 103 4.38 -15.56 1.55
CA PRO A 103 4.21 -16.78 0.75
C PRO A 103 3.37 -16.60 -0.52
N ASP A 104 2.55 -15.54 -0.60
CA ASP A 104 1.73 -15.23 -1.78
C ASP A 104 2.47 -14.45 -2.88
N VAL A 105 3.67 -13.92 -2.61
CA VAL A 105 4.43 -13.11 -3.58
C VAL A 105 4.75 -13.88 -4.87
N PRO A 106 5.23 -15.14 -4.85
CA PRO A 106 5.51 -15.88 -6.07
C PRO A 106 4.27 -16.08 -6.94
N TYR A 107 3.11 -16.35 -6.33
CA TYR A 107 1.84 -16.50 -7.03
C TYR A 107 1.40 -15.19 -7.68
N LEU A 108 1.46 -14.08 -6.94
CA LEU A 108 1.13 -12.75 -7.45
C LEU A 108 2.03 -12.36 -8.63
N ALA A 109 3.34 -12.60 -8.51
CA ALA A 109 4.29 -12.32 -9.57
C ALA A 109 3.97 -13.13 -10.84
N LEU A 110 3.69 -14.43 -10.69
CA LEU A 110 3.33 -15.32 -11.79
C LEU A 110 2.02 -14.90 -12.48
N LYS A 111 1.02 -14.47 -11.71
CA LYS A 111 -0.31 -14.10 -12.24
C LYS A 111 -0.35 -12.77 -12.97
N LEU A 112 0.54 -11.84 -12.61
CA LEU A 112 0.48 -10.45 -13.07
C LEU A 112 1.59 -10.11 -14.08
N LYS A 113 2.78 -10.70 -13.96
CA LYS A 113 3.88 -10.42 -14.88
C LYS A 113 3.51 -10.81 -16.32
N GLY A 114 3.83 -9.92 -17.26
CA GLY A 114 3.53 -10.07 -18.69
C GLY A 114 2.14 -9.61 -19.10
N ARG A 115 1.27 -9.23 -18.15
CA ARG A 115 -0.04 -8.65 -18.46
C ARG A 115 0.06 -7.13 -18.57
N ASN A 116 -0.81 -6.53 -19.39
CA ASN A 116 -0.99 -5.09 -19.38
C ASN A 116 -1.83 -4.67 -18.17
N ILE A 117 -1.39 -3.63 -17.47
CA ILE A 117 -2.02 -3.14 -16.25
C ILE A 117 -3.44 -2.59 -16.49
N LYS A 118 -3.73 -2.14 -17.71
CA LYS A 118 -5.05 -1.63 -18.13
C LYS A 118 -6.09 -2.75 -18.23
N ASP A 119 -5.66 -3.97 -18.53
CA ASP A 119 -6.55 -5.12 -18.80
C ASP A 119 -6.85 -5.95 -17.54
N ILE A 120 -6.22 -5.61 -16.41
CA ILE A 120 -6.41 -6.32 -15.15
C ILE A 120 -7.69 -5.82 -14.49
N LYS A 121 -8.67 -6.74 -14.42
CA LYS A 121 -9.95 -6.52 -13.75
C LYS A 121 -9.79 -6.45 -12.23
N GLU A 122 -10.77 -5.87 -11.55
CA GLU A 122 -10.72 -5.66 -10.11
C GLU A 122 -10.49 -6.97 -9.35
N GLU A 123 -11.19 -8.05 -9.71
CA GLU A 123 -11.08 -9.38 -9.11
C GLU A 123 -9.70 -10.03 -9.29
N GLU A 124 -8.88 -9.53 -10.22
CA GLU A 124 -7.54 -10.01 -10.52
C GLU A 124 -6.43 -9.09 -9.96
N THR A 125 -6.79 -8.06 -9.20
CA THR A 125 -5.81 -7.16 -8.57
C THR A 125 -5.04 -7.87 -7.44
N PRO A 126 -3.84 -7.38 -7.06
CA PRO A 126 -3.08 -7.95 -5.95
C PRO A 126 -3.88 -8.04 -4.65
N LYS A 127 -4.76 -7.08 -4.39
CA LYS A 127 -5.64 -7.06 -3.20
C LYS A 127 -6.62 -8.23 -3.16
N ASN A 128 -7.13 -8.68 -4.30
CA ASN A 128 -8.11 -9.76 -4.38
C ASN A 128 -7.47 -11.14 -4.61
N LEU A 129 -6.24 -11.18 -5.16
CA LEU A 129 -5.49 -12.42 -5.35
C LEU A 129 -4.68 -12.86 -4.12
N GLY A 130 -4.28 -11.92 -3.26
CA GLY A 130 -3.42 -12.19 -2.10
C GLY A 130 -4.06 -11.86 -0.77
N PHE A 131 -3.45 -12.38 0.30
CA PHE A 131 -3.99 -12.28 1.68
C PHE A 131 -3.04 -11.59 2.65
N THR A 132 -1.81 -11.32 2.23
CA THR A 132 -0.75 -10.81 3.11
C THR A 132 -0.58 -9.29 3.01
N LEU A 133 0.25 -8.74 3.89
CA LEU A 133 0.66 -7.34 3.79
C LEU A 133 1.45 -7.05 2.50
N CYS A 134 2.18 -8.03 1.98
CA CYS A 134 2.86 -7.90 0.69
C CYS A 134 1.82 -7.73 -0.43
N ALA A 135 0.74 -8.52 -0.45
CA ALA A 135 -0.34 -8.36 -1.42
C ALA A 135 -0.97 -6.95 -1.34
N TYR A 136 -1.26 -6.49 -0.13
CA TYR A 136 -1.82 -5.16 0.10
C TYR A 136 -0.89 -4.03 -0.37
N THR A 137 0.40 -4.10 -0.03
CA THR A 137 1.37 -3.08 -0.45
C THR A 137 1.62 -3.12 -1.96
N LEU A 138 1.71 -4.32 -2.55
CA LEU A 138 1.75 -4.48 -4.00
C LEU A 138 0.52 -3.86 -4.67
N ASN A 139 -0.68 -4.00 -4.08
CA ASN A 139 -1.89 -3.40 -4.62
C ASN A 139 -1.80 -1.87 -4.66
N LYS A 140 -1.31 -1.23 -3.61
CA LYS A 140 -1.12 0.23 -3.60
C LYS A 140 -0.13 0.68 -4.67
N ALA A 141 0.95 -0.09 -4.88
CA ALA A 141 1.89 0.17 -5.98
C ALA A 141 1.24 -0.03 -7.36
N PHE A 142 0.43 -1.07 -7.51
CA PHE A 142 -0.34 -1.37 -8.71
C PHE A 142 -1.34 -0.25 -9.04
N GLU A 143 -2.12 0.21 -8.06
CA GLU A 143 -3.09 1.30 -8.24
C GLU A 143 -2.38 2.57 -8.71
N LYS A 144 -1.24 2.92 -8.10
CA LYS A 144 -0.47 4.10 -8.52
C LYS A 144 0.15 3.93 -9.90
N ALA A 145 0.68 2.75 -10.23
CA ALA A 145 1.18 2.47 -11.58
C ALA A 145 0.06 2.58 -12.62
N ARG A 146 -1.13 2.06 -12.32
CA ARG A 146 -2.31 2.12 -13.19
C ARG A 146 -2.78 3.56 -13.40
N GLU A 147 -2.81 4.37 -12.34
CA GLU A 147 -3.09 5.80 -12.41
C GLU A 147 -2.14 6.52 -13.38
N LEU A 148 -0.83 6.33 -13.23
CA LEU A 148 0.17 6.95 -14.12
C LEU A 148 -0.07 6.60 -15.58
N VAL A 149 -0.39 5.34 -15.86
CA VAL A 149 -0.67 4.83 -17.21
C VAL A 149 -1.93 5.43 -17.80
N MET A 150 -3.01 5.50 -17.02
CA MET A 150 -4.29 6.01 -17.49
C MET A 150 -4.28 7.53 -17.71
N GLU A 151 -3.51 8.26 -16.92
CA GLU A 151 -3.38 9.71 -17.02
C GLU A 151 -2.31 10.17 -18.04
N ASN A 152 -1.69 9.24 -18.77
CA ASN A 152 -0.57 9.49 -19.69
C ASN A 152 0.58 10.27 -19.04
N LYS A 153 0.90 9.97 -17.77
CA LYS A 153 1.99 10.59 -17.00
C LYS A 153 3.28 9.77 -17.07
N ILE A 154 3.51 9.09 -18.21
CA ILE A 154 4.60 8.12 -18.47
C ILE A 154 5.36 8.51 -19.73
#